data_AF-A0AA50JMA6-F1
#
_entry.id   AF-A0AA50JMA6-F1
#
_cell.length_a   1.000
_cell.length_b   1.000
_cell.length_c   1.000
_cell.angle_alpha   90.00
_cell.angle_beta   90.00
_cell.angle_gamma   90.00
#
_symmetry.space_group_name_H-M   'P 1'
#
loop_
_entity.id
_entity.type
_entity.pdbx_description
1 polymer ?
#
loop_
_entity_poly.entity_id
_entity_poly.type
_entity_poly.pdbx_seq_one_letter_code
_entity_poly.pdbx_strand_id
1 'polypeptide(L)'
;KIFAEKINAIGEKVAPSAAVSSVEEALAAALQIGYPVMARSAFSLGGLGSGFANNEEELRTLAHHALSHSEQLIIDKSLKGWKEVEYEVVRDAYDNCITVCNMENVDPLGIHTGESIVVAPSQTLSNKEYYMLRSTALKVIRHFGIVGECNIQYALNPNSEEFYIIEVNARLSRSSALASKATGYPLAYVAAKLALGISLPTIKNSVTGVTTACFEPSLDYCVVKIPRWDLAKFNRVSTKIGSSMKSVGEVMAIGRNFEEAFQKALRMVDENVNGFDPYVKEVNENELKEPTDKRMFVLAAALRENYTIDKLYDLTKIDKWFLNKFKNIVDYYEQLESINSTNITKKVLKKAKEIGFSDKQIAAAIKSTELGVRKLREEFNIMPFVKQIDTVAAEWPASTNYLYLTYNGSTH
;
A
#
# COMPACT_ATOMS: atom_id res chain seq x y z
N LYS A 1 24.15 -2.18 9.74
CA LYS A 1 25.38 -2.98 9.52
C LYS A 1 25.15 -4.48 9.77
N ILE A 2 24.80 -4.90 11.00
CA ILE A 2 24.51 -6.32 11.32
C ILE A 2 23.45 -6.94 10.40
N PHE A 3 22.33 -6.23 10.16
CA PHE A 3 21.30 -6.68 9.24
C PHE A 3 21.84 -6.96 7.82
N ALA A 4 22.52 -5.98 7.22
CA ALA A 4 23.14 -6.11 5.91
C ALA A 4 24.14 -7.28 5.84
N GLU A 5 25.00 -7.44 6.86
CA GLU A 5 25.95 -8.55 6.94
C GLU A 5 25.25 -9.91 6.98
N LYS A 6 24.17 -10.04 7.76
CA LYS A 6 23.37 -11.27 7.86
C LYS A 6 22.61 -11.59 6.57
N ILE A 7 22.06 -10.58 5.91
CA ILE A 7 21.39 -10.72 4.61
C ILE A 7 22.41 -11.15 3.54
N ASN A 8 23.58 -10.50 3.49
CA ASN A 8 24.64 -10.86 2.55
C ASN A 8 25.20 -12.27 2.79
N ALA A 9 25.26 -12.73 4.04
CA ALA A 9 25.74 -14.07 4.39
C ALA A 9 24.91 -15.20 3.77
N ILE A 10 23.65 -14.93 3.39
CA ILE A 10 22.78 -15.87 2.69
C ILE A 10 22.63 -15.55 1.19
N GLY A 11 23.43 -14.63 0.66
CA GLY A 11 23.42 -14.23 -0.75
C GLY A 11 22.22 -13.37 -1.16
N GLU A 12 21.46 -12.85 -0.19
CA GLU A 12 20.39 -11.87 -0.42
C GLU A 12 20.97 -10.45 -0.38
N LYS A 13 20.22 -9.45 -0.85
CA LYS A 13 20.70 -8.07 -1.01
C LYS A 13 19.88 -7.09 -0.20
N VAL A 14 20.56 -6.20 0.51
CA VAL A 14 19.99 -4.93 0.99
C VAL A 14 20.38 -3.80 0.04
N ALA A 15 19.68 -2.67 0.10
CA ALA A 15 20.04 -1.49 -0.66
C ALA A 15 21.53 -1.12 -0.42
N PRO A 16 22.36 -1.01 -1.48
CA PRO A 16 23.75 -0.62 -1.33
C PRO A 16 23.85 0.75 -0.66
N SER A 17 24.71 0.84 0.34
CA SER A 17 24.98 2.08 1.07
C SER A 17 26.44 2.18 1.46
N ALA A 18 26.95 3.41 1.53
CA ALA A 18 28.30 3.72 1.95
C ALA A 18 28.31 4.93 2.87
N ALA A 19 29.01 4.84 4.00
CA ALA A 19 29.34 6.00 4.82
C ALA A 19 30.64 6.61 4.30
N VAL A 20 30.63 7.92 4.06
CA VAL A 20 31.72 8.69 3.47
C VAL A 20 31.93 9.97 4.25
N SER A 21 33.14 10.51 4.20
CA SER A 21 33.53 11.72 4.95
C SER A 21 34.08 12.85 4.07
N SER A 22 34.16 12.63 2.75
CA SER A 22 34.54 13.66 1.78
C SER A 22 33.64 13.63 0.54
N VAL A 23 33.68 14.71 -0.25
CA VAL A 23 32.95 14.78 -1.52
C VAL A 23 33.51 13.75 -2.50
N GLU A 24 34.82 13.59 -2.56
CA GLU A 24 35.50 12.61 -3.42
C GLU A 24 35.08 11.17 -3.07
N GLU A 25 35.02 10.84 -1.77
CA GLU A 25 34.50 9.54 -1.33
C GLU A 25 33.02 9.36 -1.68
N ALA A 26 32.20 10.41 -1.56
CA ALA A 26 30.79 10.36 -1.95
C ALA A 26 30.61 10.04 -3.44
N LEU A 27 31.41 10.68 -4.30
CA LEU A 27 31.38 10.44 -5.74
C LEU A 27 31.91 9.04 -6.10
N ALA A 28 32.99 8.58 -5.45
CA ALA A 28 33.51 7.23 -5.62
C ALA A 28 32.49 6.16 -5.17
N ALA A 29 31.82 6.39 -4.04
CA ALA A 29 30.74 5.52 -3.56
C ALA A 29 29.56 5.49 -4.53
N ALA A 30 29.14 6.64 -5.05
CA ALA A 30 28.04 6.71 -6.01
C ALA A 30 28.37 6.08 -7.36
N LEU A 31 29.65 6.09 -7.80
CA LEU A 31 30.10 5.34 -8.97
C LEU A 31 29.98 3.82 -8.76
N GLN A 32 30.27 3.33 -7.55
CA GLN A 32 30.13 1.91 -7.21
C GLN A 32 28.66 1.49 -7.02
N ILE A 33 27.86 2.34 -6.37
CA ILE A 33 26.43 2.09 -6.10
C ILE A 33 25.58 2.28 -7.36
N GLY A 34 25.98 3.21 -8.24
CA GLY A 34 25.27 3.64 -9.43
C GLY A 34 24.13 4.62 -9.13
N TYR A 35 24.03 5.68 -9.94
CA TYR A 35 22.93 6.65 -9.87
C TYR A 35 21.55 6.05 -10.21
N PRO A 36 20.43 6.67 -9.77
CA PRO A 36 20.39 7.76 -8.81
C PRO A 36 20.75 7.29 -7.38
N VAL A 37 21.28 8.21 -6.56
CA VAL A 37 21.62 7.98 -5.15
C VAL A 37 20.93 8.98 -4.23
N MET A 38 20.76 8.62 -2.97
CA MET A 38 20.30 9.52 -1.91
C MET A 38 21.48 9.80 -0.99
N ALA A 39 21.80 11.08 -0.80
CA ALA A 39 22.76 11.54 0.19
C ALA A 39 22.02 11.90 1.48
N ARG A 40 22.52 11.46 2.64
CA ARG A 40 21.96 11.79 3.97
C ARG A 40 23.05 12.12 4.96
N SER A 41 22.98 13.27 5.62
CA SER A 41 23.92 13.64 6.68
C SER A 41 23.75 12.68 7.86
N ALA A 42 24.84 12.07 8.33
CA ALA A 42 24.83 11.24 9.53
C ALA A 42 24.47 12.10 10.76
N PHE A 43 23.79 11.50 11.73
CA PHE A 43 23.37 12.12 13.01
C PHE A 43 22.46 13.36 12.88
N SER A 44 21.87 13.60 11.71
CA SER A 44 20.88 14.67 11.51
C SER A 44 19.45 14.16 11.73
N LEU A 45 18.64 14.95 12.44
CA LEU A 45 17.19 14.72 12.59
C LEU A 45 16.45 15.53 11.51
N GLY A 46 15.39 14.95 10.92
CA GLY A 46 14.51 15.66 10.00
C GLY A 46 15.02 15.85 8.56
N GLY A 47 16.06 15.12 8.14
CA GLY A 47 16.54 15.15 6.75
C GLY A 47 17.37 16.38 6.38
N LEU A 48 17.94 17.07 7.37
CA LEU A 48 18.78 18.26 7.15
C LEU A 48 20.03 17.88 6.31
N GLY A 49 20.16 18.47 5.11
CA GLY A 49 21.22 18.16 4.16
C GLY A 49 21.04 16.83 3.41
N SER A 50 19.85 16.20 3.49
CA SER A 50 19.53 15.06 2.65
C SER A 50 18.99 15.48 1.28
N GLY A 51 19.31 14.73 0.24
CA GLY A 51 18.86 15.02 -1.11
C GLY A 51 19.12 13.86 -2.08
N PHE A 52 18.45 13.91 -3.22
CA PHE A 52 18.63 12.94 -4.29
C PHE A 52 19.54 13.51 -5.37
N ALA A 53 20.47 12.69 -5.84
CA ALA A 53 21.33 13.01 -6.97
C ALA A 53 21.11 11.99 -8.09
N ASN A 54 20.82 12.47 -9.29
CA ASN A 54 20.70 11.65 -10.49
C ASN A 54 22.01 11.55 -11.27
N ASN A 55 22.98 12.40 -10.94
CA ASN A 55 24.28 12.48 -11.60
C ASN A 55 25.35 13.03 -10.63
N GLU A 56 26.60 13.05 -11.10
CA GLU A 56 27.76 13.48 -10.32
C GLU A 56 27.69 14.95 -9.88
N GLU A 57 27.22 15.85 -10.74
CA GLU A 57 27.14 17.29 -10.44
C GLU A 57 26.14 17.58 -9.32
N GLU A 58 24.95 16.96 -9.38
CA GLU A 58 23.95 17.02 -8.32
C GLU A 58 24.50 16.48 -7.00
N LEU A 59 25.20 15.33 -7.03
CA LEU A 59 25.76 14.74 -5.83
C LEU A 59 26.86 15.61 -5.23
N ARG A 60 27.75 16.17 -6.05
CA ARG A 60 28.81 17.07 -5.60
C ARG A 60 28.25 18.25 -4.84
N THR A 61 27.21 18.88 -5.40
CA THR A 61 26.51 20.01 -4.77
C THR A 61 25.89 19.62 -3.43
N LEU A 62 25.17 18.50 -3.40
CA LEU A 62 24.54 17.97 -2.19
C LEU A 62 25.57 17.59 -1.12
N ALA A 63 26.64 16.91 -1.50
CA ALA A 63 27.69 16.46 -0.59
C ALA A 63 28.44 17.65 0.02
N HIS A 64 28.76 18.69 -0.77
CA HIS A 64 29.35 19.91 -0.22
C HIS A 64 28.46 20.57 0.83
N HIS A 65 27.17 20.70 0.54
CA HIS A 65 26.22 21.30 1.49
C HIS A 65 25.99 20.43 2.72
N ALA A 66 25.93 19.11 2.56
CA ALA A 66 25.70 18.19 3.68
C ALA A 66 26.93 18.10 4.60
N LEU A 67 28.14 18.04 4.03
CA LEU A 67 29.38 17.95 4.78
C LEU A 67 29.75 19.26 5.51
N SER A 68 29.15 20.39 5.14
CA SER A 68 29.29 21.62 5.93
C SER A 68 28.49 21.59 7.25
N HIS A 69 27.58 20.63 7.40
CA HIS A 69 26.71 20.49 8.57
C HIS A 69 26.95 19.17 9.34
N SER A 70 27.68 18.20 8.78
CA SER A 70 28.01 16.92 9.41
C SER A 70 29.34 16.37 8.88
N GLU A 71 30.15 15.74 9.73
CA GLU A 71 31.44 15.14 9.35
C GLU A 71 31.31 13.83 8.55
N GLN A 72 30.08 13.31 8.43
CA GLN A 72 29.80 12.07 7.72
C GLN A 72 28.51 12.16 6.91
N LEU A 73 28.59 11.64 5.70
CA LEU A 73 27.50 11.52 4.75
C LEU A 73 27.25 10.03 4.48
N ILE A 74 25.99 9.64 4.31
CA ILE A 74 25.60 8.29 3.88
C ILE A 74 25.08 8.42 2.45
N ILE A 75 25.70 7.68 1.54
CA ILE A 75 25.24 7.54 0.15
C ILE A 75 24.51 6.22 0.03
N ASP A 76 23.21 6.27 -0.22
CA ASP A 76 22.38 5.09 -0.46
C ASP A 76 21.97 5.02 -1.92
N LYS A 77 21.76 3.80 -2.43
CA LYS A 77 21.05 3.61 -3.69
C LYS A 77 19.67 4.26 -3.59
N SER A 78 19.35 5.18 -4.50
CA SER A 78 17.99 5.71 -4.58
C SER A 78 17.10 4.66 -5.24
N LEU A 79 16.15 4.17 -4.44
CA LEU A 79 15.11 3.25 -4.87
C LEU A 79 13.77 4.00 -5.03
N LYS A 80 13.80 5.35 -5.10
CA LYS A 80 12.60 6.20 -5.25
C LYS A 80 11.84 5.78 -6.51
N GLY A 81 10.54 5.52 -6.36
CA GLY A 81 9.70 5.08 -7.48
C GLY A 81 9.68 3.56 -7.71
N TRP A 82 10.45 2.78 -6.95
CA TRP A 82 10.32 1.32 -6.96
C TRP A 82 9.03 0.89 -6.25
N LYS A 83 8.53 -0.29 -6.58
CA LYS A 83 7.37 -0.88 -5.90
C LYS A 83 7.77 -1.26 -4.48
N GLU A 84 6.96 -0.90 -3.49
CA GLU A 84 7.17 -1.30 -2.11
C GLU A 84 6.19 -2.42 -1.73
N VAL A 85 6.73 -3.58 -1.37
CA VAL A 85 5.99 -4.82 -1.12
C VAL A 85 6.33 -5.33 0.27
N GLU A 86 5.30 -5.76 1.02
CA GLU A 86 5.45 -6.28 2.38
C GLU A 86 4.92 -7.71 2.48
N TYR A 87 5.54 -8.52 3.32
CA TYR A 87 5.07 -9.87 3.66
C TYR A 87 5.00 -10.05 5.17
N GLU A 88 3.89 -10.59 5.65
CA GLU A 88 3.73 -11.08 7.01
C GLU A 88 4.09 -12.55 7.06
N VAL A 89 5.13 -12.89 7.81
CA VAL A 89 5.69 -14.25 7.88
C VAL A 89 5.51 -14.81 9.28
N VAL A 90 5.06 -16.06 9.35
CA VAL A 90 4.93 -16.79 10.60
C VAL A 90 5.81 -18.04 10.54
N ARG A 91 6.61 -18.25 11.58
CA ARG A 91 7.50 -19.42 11.71
C ARG A 91 7.41 -20.04 13.09
N ASP A 92 7.25 -21.35 13.17
CA ASP A 92 7.26 -22.08 14.44
C ASP A 92 8.64 -22.66 14.80
N ALA A 93 8.74 -23.24 15.99
CA ALA A 93 9.98 -23.87 16.48
C ALA A 93 10.36 -25.17 15.73
N TYR A 94 9.47 -25.69 14.87
CA TYR A 94 9.63 -26.91 14.08
C TYR A 94 9.95 -26.61 12.60
N ASP A 95 10.27 -25.36 12.29
CA ASP A 95 10.61 -24.85 10.95
C ASP A 95 9.48 -24.85 9.92
N ASN A 96 8.23 -25.01 10.36
CA ASN A 96 7.08 -24.65 9.54
C ASN A 96 7.09 -23.12 9.39
N CYS A 97 7.10 -22.64 8.16
CA CYS A 97 7.23 -21.22 7.85
C CYS A 97 6.32 -20.88 6.66
N ILE A 98 5.42 -19.93 6.87
CA ILE A 98 4.35 -19.55 5.94
C ILE A 98 4.30 -18.03 5.77
N THR A 99 3.85 -17.56 4.60
CA THR A 99 3.54 -16.15 4.37
C THR A 99 2.03 -15.93 4.45
N VAL A 100 1.57 -15.30 5.54
CA VAL A 100 0.13 -15.17 5.86
C VAL A 100 -0.54 -14.09 5.02
N CYS A 101 0.15 -13.00 4.72
CA CYS A 101 -0.37 -11.92 3.91
C CYS A 101 0.76 -11.27 3.15
N ASN A 102 0.48 -10.86 1.91
CA ASN A 102 1.36 -9.99 1.16
C ASN A 102 0.60 -8.71 0.78
N MET A 103 1.31 -7.59 0.86
CA MET A 103 0.76 -6.26 0.69
C MET A 103 1.57 -5.50 -0.35
N GLU A 104 0.88 -4.73 -1.18
CA GLU A 104 1.49 -3.87 -2.18
C GLU A 104 1.13 -2.41 -1.88
N ASN A 105 2.14 -1.55 -1.81
CA ASN A 105 1.93 -0.12 -1.64
C ASN A 105 1.55 0.48 -3.00
N VAL A 106 0.44 1.22 -3.03
CA VAL A 106 0.01 2.00 -4.21
C VAL A 106 0.96 3.18 -4.39
N ASP A 107 1.28 3.83 -3.28
CA ASP A 107 2.33 4.84 -3.22
C ASP A 107 3.71 4.17 -3.36
N PRO A 108 4.60 4.70 -4.21
CA PRO A 108 5.91 4.09 -4.43
C PRO A 108 6.86 4.33 -3.25
N LEU A 109 7.96 3.58 -3.25
CA LEU A 109 9.02 3.74 -2.25
C LEU A 109 9.51 5.19 -2.15
N GLY A 110 9.64 5.65 -0.92
CA GLY A 110 9.94 7.04 -0.56
C GLY A 110 8.84 7.66 0.32
N ILE A 111 7.66 7.04 0.32
CA ILE A 111 6.57 7.29 1.26
C ILE A 111 6.50 6.10 2.21
N HIS A 112 6.57 6.35 3.52
CA HIS A 112 6.55 5.29 4.52
C HIS A 112 5.27 4.45 4.39
N THR A 113 5.33 3.13 4.56
CA THR A 113 4.15 2.23 4.50
C THR A 113 2.97 2.66 5.40
N GLY A 114 3.29 3.38 6.48
CA GLY A 114 2.34 4.07 7.37
C GLY A 114 1.58 5.23 6.73
N GLU A 115 2.25 5.99 5.88
CA GLU A 115 1.71 7.10 5.08
C GLU A 115 1.19 6.64 3.71
N SER A 116 1.48 5.42 3.30
CA SER A 116 1.08 4.89 1.99
C SER A 116 -0.34 4.34 2.00
N ILE A 117 -1.00 4.44 0.85
CA ILE A 117 -2.15 3.60 0.51
C ILE A 117 -1.62 2.20 0.21
N VAL A 118 -2.22 1.19 0.83
CA VAL A 118 -1.74 -0.20 0.75
C VAL A 118 -2.89 -1.12 0.37
N VAL A 119 -2.62 -2.11 -0.48
CA VAL A 119 -3.59 -3.13 -0.89
C VAL A 119 -3.16 -4.53 -0.48
N ALA A 120 -4.14 -5.38 -0.17
CA ALA A 120 -3.94 -6.82 0.04
C ALA A 120 -5.00 -7.61 -0.76
N PRO A 121 -4.60 -8.68 -1.49
CA PRO A 121 -3.21 -9.09 -1.78
C PRO A 121 -2.51 -8.13 -2.76
N SER A 122 -1.24 -8.38 -3.09
CA SER A 122 -0.57 -7.67 -4.21
C SER A 122 -1.32 -7.85 -5.53
N GLN A 123 -1.33 -6.82 -6.38
CA GLN A 123 -2.09 -6.78 -7.63
C GLN A 123 -1.19 -6.84 -8.88
N THR A 124 0.04 -6.33 -8.79
CA THR A 124 0.88 -6.10 -9.99
C THR A 124 2.13 -6.99 -10.06
N LEU A 125 2.27 -7.93 -9.12
CA LEU A 125 3.34 -8.93 -9.17
C LEU A 125 2.96 -10.06 -10.11
N SER A 126 3.88 -10.42 -11.00
CA SER A 126 3.83 -11.69 -11.70
C SER A 126 4.02 -12.85 -10.72
N ASN A 127 3.58 -14.04 -11.11
CA ASN A 127 3.76 -15.25 -10.31
C ASN A 127 5.25 -15.49 -9.95
N LYS A 128 6.16 -15.18 -10.88
CA LYS A 128 7.60 -15.33 -10.67
C LYS A 128 8.13 -14.36 -9.62
N GLU A 129 7.75 -13.08 -9.69
CA GLU A 129 8.11 -12.08 -8.69
C GLU A 129 7.52 -12.43 -7.31
N TYR A 130 6.25 -12.86 -7.26
CA TYR A 130 5.61 -13.30 -6.02
C TYR A 130 6.38 -14.44 -5.35
N TYR A 131 6.70 -15.52 -6.08
CA TYR A 131 7.42 -16.67 -5.52
C TYR A 131 8.88 -16.36 -5.21
N MET A 132 9.51 -15.43 -5.94
CA MET A 132 10.85 -14.93 -5.63
C MET A 132 10.84 -14.23 -4.26
N LEU A 133 9.98 -13.23 -4.06
CA LEU A 133 9.88 -12.49 -2.80
C LEU A 133 9.42 -13.38 -1.64
N ARG A 134 8.46 -14.30 -1.88
CA ARG A 134 8.02 -15.29 -0.89
C ARG A 134 9.18 -16.19 -0.46
N SER A 135 9.90 -16.78 -1.42
CA SER A 135 11.03 -17.67 -1.12
C SER A 135 12.13 -16.96 -0.34
N THR A 136 12.44 -15.71 -0.73
CA THR A 136 13.38 -14.86 0.01
C THR A 136 12.91 -14.58 1.42
N ALA A 137 11.63 -14.26 1.63
CA ALA A 137 11.06 -14.03 2.96
C ALA A 137 11.32 -15.23 3.87
N LEU A 138 10.90 -16.41 3.42
CA LEU A 138 11.05 -17.65 4.16
C LEU A 138 12.52 -17.98 4.46
N LYS A 139 13.44 -17.71 3.54
CA LYS A 139 14.89 -17.92 3.69
C LYS A 139 15.49 -16.96 4.73
N VAL A 140 15.14 -15.67 4.68
CA VAL A 140 15.62 -14.64 5.61
C VAL A 140 15.13 -14.92 7.03
N ILE A 141 13.83 -15.21 7.20
CA ILE A 141 13.25 -15.46 8.52
C ILE A 141 13.85 -16.72 9.17
N ARG A 142 14.09 -17.77 8.38
CA ARG A 142 14.83 -18.96 8.83
C ARG A 142 16.25 -18.63 9.26
N HIS A 143 16.98 -17.84 8.47
CA HIS A 143 18.35 -17.46 8.79
C HIS A 143 18.45 -16.66 10.09
N PHE A 144 17.48 -15.80 10.37
CA PHE A 144 17.42 -15.04 11.62
C PHE A 144 16.94 -15.87 12.82
N GLY A 145 16.42 -17.08 12.59
CA GLY A 145 15.94 -17.95 13.66
C GLY A 145 14.69 -17.42 14.36
N ILE A 146 13.89 -16.58 13.68
CA ILE A 146 12.68 -16.00 14.26
C ILE A 146 11.66 -17.13 14.51
N VAL A 147 11.06 -17.12 15.70
CA VAL A 147 9.94 -17.99 16.09
C VAL A 147 8.80 -17.08 16.56
N GLY A 148 7.64 -17.19 15.94
CA GLY A 148 6.54 -16.24 16.08
C GLY A 148 6.20 -15.60 14.74
N GLU A 149 5.98 -14.29 14.75
CA GLU A 149 5.57 -13.50 13.59
C GLU A 149 6.55 -12.35 13.34
N CYS A 150 6.67 -11.97 12.08
CA CYS A 150 7.45 -10.80 11.65
C CYS A 150 6.96 -10.26 10.29
N ASN A 151 7.28 -8.98 10.06
CA ASN A 151 7.07 -8.30 8.78
C ASN A 151 8.41 -8.14 8.05
N ILE A 152 8.43 -8.37 6.74
CA ILE A 152 9.59 -8.10 5.85
C ILE A 152 9.15 -7.20 4.71
N GLN A 153 10.00 -6.24 4.35
CA GLN A 153 9.72 -5.24 3.32
C GLN A 153 10.74 -5.30 2.18
N TYR A 154 10.26 -5.07 0.97
CA TYR A 154 11.02 -5.12 -0.26
C TYR A 154 10.79 -3.86 -1.09
N ALA A 155 11.86 -3.43 -1.76
CA ALA A 155 11.74 -2.58 -2.93
C ALA A 155 11.98 -3.44 -4.18
N LEU A 156 10.99 -3.53 -5.07
CA LEU A 156 11.05 -4.26 -6.33
C LEU A 156 11.09 -3.28 -7.51
N ASN A 157 12.03 -3.50 -8.43
CA ASN A 157 12.17 -2.69 -9.64
C ASN A 157 10.92 -2.90 -10.53
N PRO A 158 10.23 -1.84 -10.97
CA PRO A 158 9.04 -2.00 -11.80
C PRO A 158 9.33 -2.54 -13.21
N ASN A 159 10.60 -2.56 -13.64
CA ASN A 159 11.01 -2.95 -15.00
C ASN A 159 11.88 -4.22 -15.04
N SER A 160 12.17 -4.84 -13.89
CA SER A 160 13.01 -6.04 -13.81
C SER A 160 12.73 -6.83 -12.52
N GLU A 161 13.30 -8.02 -12.41
CA GLU A 161 13.22 -8.85 -11.20
C GLU A 161 14.23 -8.41 -10.11
N GLU A 162 14.90 -7.27 -10.30
CA GLU A 162 15.82 -6.73 -9.30
C GLU A 162 15.04 -6.24 -8.09
N PHE A 163 15.41 -6.72 -6.90
CA PHE A 163 14.82 -6.27 -5.65
C PHE A 163 15.89 -6.11 -4.56
N TYR A 164 15.54 -5.33 -3.55
CA TYR A 164 16.32 -5.15 -2.34
C TYR A 164 15.44 -5.37 -1.12
N ILE A 165 15.98 -6.04 -0.11
CA ILE A 165 15.35 -6.13 1.22
C ILE A 165 15.58 -4.80 1.94
N ILE A 166 14.51 -4.17 2.38
CA ILE A 166 14.54 -2.89 3.09
C ILE A 166 14.76 -3.13 4.57
N GLU A 167 13.87 -3.89 5.20
CA GLU A 167 13.95 -4.20 6.63
C GLU A 167 13.17 -5.48 6.99
N VAL A 168 13.46 -5.98 8.19
CA VAL A 168 12.68 -7.04 8.86
C VAL A 168 12.34 -6.57 10.26
N ASN A 169 11.05 -6.54 10.56
CA ASN A 169 10.51 -6.25 11.88
C ASN A 169 10.19 -7.57 12.59
N ALA A 170 11.09 -8.04 13.47
CA ALA A 170 10.93 -9.28 14.24
C ALA A 170 9.94 -9.15 15.42
N ARG A 171 8.73 -8.66 15.13
CA ARG A 171 7.64 -8.44 16.07
C ARG A 171 6.34 -8.17 15.32
N LEU A 172 5.23 -8.23 16.05
CA LEU A 172 3.95 -7.68 15.60
C LEU A 172 4.09 -6.20 15.23
N SER A 173 3.40 -5.82 14.17
CA SER A 173 3.42 -4.51 13.57
C SER A 173 2.00 -4.00 13.25
N ARG A 174 1.91 -2.75 12.81
CA ARG A 174 0.67 -2.20 12.23
C ARG A 174 0.26 -2.99 10.99
N SER A 175 1.23 -3.41 10.16
CA SER A 175 1.01 -4.26 8.99
C SER A 175 0.48 -5.65 9.41
N SER A 176 0.94 -6.22 10.52
CA SER A 176 0.41 -7.49 11.07
C SER A 176 -1.04 -7.35 11.53
N ALA A 177 -1.40 -6.21 12.13
CA ALA A 177 -2.80 -5.94 12.51
C ALA A 177 -3.69 -5.81 11.26
N LEU A 178 -3.24 -5.06 10.25
CA LEU A 178 -3.92 -4.94 8.96
C LEU A 178 -4.10 -6.30 8.28
N ALA A 179 -3.04 -7.10 8.18
CA ALA A 179 -3.08 -8.44 7.62
C ALA A 179 -4.03 -9.38 8.37
N SER A 180 -4.06 -9.30 9.71
CA SER A 180 -5.00 -10.12 10.50
C SER A 180 -6.46 -9.78 10.18
N LYS A 181 -6.75 -8.49 9.92
CA LYS A 181 -8.09 -8.03 9.53
C LYS A 181 -8.41 -8.34 8.07
N ALA A 182 -7.42 -8.22 7.19
CA ALA A 182 -7.58 -8.51 5.76
C ALA A 182 -7.85 -10.00 5.50
N THR A 183 -7.10 -10.87 6.18
CA THR A 183 -7.14 -12.31 5.94
C THR A 183 -8.14 -13.04 6.85
N GLY A 184 -8.45 -12.50 8.02
CA GLY A 184 -9.14 -13.23 9.10
C GLY A 184 -8.21 -14.12 9.94
N TYR A 185 -6.91 -14.21 9.59
CA TYR A 185 -5.91 -15.00 10.30
C TYR A 185 -5.38 -14.25 11.52
N PRO A 186 -5.54 -14.73 12.77
CA PRO A 186 -5.21 -13.96 13.96
C PRO A 186 -3.71 -14.04 14.30
N LEU A 187 -2.87 -13.28 13.61
CA LEU A 187 -1.39 -13.34 13.70
C LEU A 187 -0.88 -13.26 15.14
N ALA A 188 -1.37 -12.30 15.93
CA ALA A 188 -0.94 -12.13 17.32
C ALA A 188 -1.29 -13.34 18.22
N TYR A 189 -2.47 -13.94 18.00
CA TYR A 189 -2.90 -15.13 18.73
C TYR A 189 -2.01 -16.33 18.38
N VAL A 190 -1.76 -16.54 17.08
CA VAL A 190 -0.89 -17.62 16.62
C VAL A 190 0.53 -17.42 17.13
N ALA A 191 1.12 -16.24 16.97
CA ALA A 191 2.46 -15.93 17.46
C ALA A 191 2.62 -16.20 18.96
N ALA A 192 1.63 -15.84 19.77
CA ALA A 192 1.63 -16.13 21.21
C ALA A 192 1.62 -17.65 21.52
N LYS A 193 0.91 -18.46 20.71
CA LYS A 193 0.93 -19.92 20.83
C LYS A 193 2.28 -20.51 20.41
N LEU A 194 2.89 -19.98 19.35
CA LEU A 194 4.23 -20.39 18.90
C LEU A 194 5.30 -20.12 19.96
N ALA A 195 5.19 -18.99 20.66
CA ALA A 195 6.08 -18.64 21.79
C ALA A 195 5.98 -19.63 22.96
N LEU A 196 4.86 -20.38 23.08
CA LEU A 196 4.69 -21.47 24.04
C LEU A 196 5.17 -22.84 23.52
N GLY A 197 5.84 -22.88 22.35
CA GLY A 197 6.33 -24.10 21.73
C GLY A 197 5.26 -24.93 21.01
N ILE A 198 4.07 -24.38 20.76
CA ILE A 198 3.00 -25.08 20.04
C ILE A 198 3.27 -24.96 18.53
N SER A 199 3.18 -26.06 17.77
CA SER A 199 3.41 -26.06 16.32
C SER A 199 2.22 -25.50 15.52
N LEU A 200 2.48 -24.92 14.35
CA LEU A 200 1.45 -24.40 13.45
C LEU A 200 0.36 -25.45 13.09
N PRO A 201 0.70 -26.71 12.76
CA PRO A 201 -0.30 -27.75 12.47
C PRO A 201 -1.19 -28.11 13.67
N THR A 202 -0.78 -27.78 14.90
CA THR A 202 -1.55 -28.08 16.11
C THR A 202 -2.57 -26.99 16.43
N ILE A 203 -2.28 -25.75 16.05
CA ILE A 203 -3.17 -24.61 16.29
C ILE A 203 -4.34 -24.70 15.31
N LYS A 204 -5.58 -24.68 15.82
CA LYS A 204 -6.77 -24.70 14.97
C LYS A 204 -7.03 -23.34 14.34
N ASN A 205 -7.47 -23.33 13.09
CA ASN A 205 -8.02 -22.14 12.45
C ASN A 205 -9.42 -21.87 13.04
N SER A 206 -9.55 -20.80 13.84
CA SER A 206 -10.82 -20.46 14.49
C SER A 206 -11.91 -19.99 13.53
N VAL A 207 -11.57 -19.62 12.29
CA VAL A 207 -12.53 -19.16 11.28
C VAL A 207 -13.27 -20.35 10.67
N THR A 208 -12.54 -21.38 10.23
CA THR A 208 -13.13 -22.57 9.60
C THR A 208 -13.47 -23.70 10.59
N GLY A 209 -12.80 -23.75 11.74
CA GLY A 209 -13.02 -24.76 12.79
C GLY A 209 -12.54 -26.18 12.48
N VAL A 210 -12.29 -26.48 11.20
CA VAL A 210 -11.90 -27.82 10.70
C VAL A 210 -10.47 -27.88 10.15
N THR A 211 -9.83 -26.73 9.92
CA THR A 211 -8.44 -26.65 9.44
C THR A 211 -7.48 -26.18 10.54
N THR A 212 -6.18 -26.16 10.24
CA THR A 212 -5.10 -25.73 11.15
C THR A 212 -4.63 -24.32 10.81
N ALA A 213 -3.76 -23.74 11.61
CA ALA A 213 -3.11 -22.45 11.32
C ALA A 213 -1.93 -22.59 10.34
N CYS A 214 -1.59 -23.80 9.89
CA CYS A 214 -0.46 -24.08 8.99
C CYS A 214 -0.86 -23.99 7.51
N PHE A 215 -1.27 -22.80 7.06
CA PHE A 215 -1.65 -22.54 5.67
C PHE A 215 -1.41 -21.07 5.32
N GLU A 216 -1.37 -20.77 4.03
CA GLU A 216 -1.33 -19.39 3.52
C GLU A 216 -2.75 -19.00 3.10
N PRO A 217 -3.36 -17.96 3.71
CA PRO A 217 -4.70 -17.51 3.35
C PRO A 217 -4.87 -17.14 1.88
N SER A 218 -6.07 -17.37 1.35
CA SER A 218 -6.50 -16.94 0.02
C SER A 218 -7.71 -16.00 0.15
N LEU A 219 -7.70 -14.92 -0.62
CA LEU A 219 -8.69 -13.85 -0.54
C LEU A 219 -9.42 -13.75 -1.88
N ASP A 220 -10.76 -13.82 -1.86
CA ASP A 220 -11.62 -13.61 -3.03
C ASP A 220 -12.15 -12.16 -3.13
N TYR A 221 -11.44 -11.26 -2.47
CA TYR A 221 -11.69 -9.83 -2.38
C TYR A 221 -10.38 -9.03 -2.31
N CYS A 222 -10.48 -7.72 -2.53
CA CYS A 222 -9.40 -6.76 -2.38
C CYS A 222 -9.63 -5.92 -1.12
N VAL A 223 -8.57 -5.74 -0.34
CA VAL A 223 -8.54 -4.87 0.83
C VAL A 223 -7.71 -3.64 0.51
N VAL A 224 -8.19 -2.45 0.88
CA VAL A 224 -7.48 -1.19 0.72
C VAL A 224 -7.39 -0.49 2.06
N LYS A 225 -6.17 -0.17 2.47
CA LYS A 225 -5.87 0.70 3.60
C LYS A 225 -5.53 2.10 3.11
N ILE A 226 -6.11 3.12 3.74
CA ILE A 226 -5.74 4.53 3.52
C ILE A 226 -5.39 5.17 4.88
N PRO A 227 -4.26 5.86 5.02
CA PRO A 227 -3.94 6.60 6.23
C PRO A 227 -4.90 7.78 6.46
N ARG A 228 -5.06 8.17 7.73
CA ARG A 228 -5.77 9.37 8.16
C ARG A 228 -4.77 10.42 8.59
N TRP A 229 -4.92 11.64 8.08
CA TRP A 229 -4.14 12.81 8.46
C TRP A 229 -5.02 13.88 9.06
N ASP A 230 -4.46 14.61 10.03
CA ASP A 230 -5.08 15.78 10.67
C ASP A 230 -4.17 17.02 10.55
N LEU A 231 -3.44 17.15 9.43
CA LEU A 231 -2.40 18.18 9.22
C LEU A 231 -2.96 19.61 9.23
N ALA A 232 -4.23 19.80 8.85
CA ALA A 232 -4.90 21.10 8.86
C ALA A 232 -4.98 21.73 10.26
N LYS A 233 -4.84 20.94 11.34
CA LYS A 233 -4.79 21.46 12.72
C LYS A 233 -3.45 22.13 13.05
N PHE A 234 -2.42 21.96 12.21
CA PHE A 234 -1.05 22.36 12.49
C PHE A 234 -0.49 23.30 11.42
N ASN A 235 -0.77 24.60 11.53
CA ASN A 235 -0.40 25.63 10.53
C ASN A 235 1.11 25.73 10.19
N ARG A 236 1.99 25.21 11.05
CA ARG A 236 3.46 25.25 10.87
C ARG A 236 4.03 23.91 10.41
N VAL A 237 3.20 22.90 10.17
CA VAL A 237 3.63 21.57 9.73
C VAL A 237 3.41 21.44 8.24
N SER A 238 4.44 20.95 7.54
CA SER A 238 4.35 20.65 6.11
C SER A 238 3.36 19.53 5.84
N THR A 239 2.48 19.73 4.85
CA THR A 239 1.52 18.74 4.34
C THR A 239 2.17 17.65 3.47
N LYS A 240 3.44 17.82 3.11
CA LYS A 240 4.20 16.80 2.35
C LYS A 240 4.34 15.52 3.18
N ILE A 241 4.09 14.38 2.57
CA ILE A 241 4.31 13.06 3.15
C ILE A 241 5.58 12.44 2.55
N GLY A 242 6.17 11.47 3.24
CA GLY A 242 7.44 10.87 2.85
C GLY A 242 7.81 9.73 3.80
N SER A 243 9.10 9.52 4.04
CA SER A 243 9.59 8.42 4.87
C SER A 243 9.30 8.55 6.38
N SER A 244 8.88 9.72 6.86
CA SER A 244 8.50 9.93 8.25
C SER A 244 6.99 10.01 8.40
N MET A 245 6.43 9.16 9.27
CA MET A 245 4.99 9.11 9.52
C MET A 245 4.45 10.39 10.16
N LYS A 246 3.32 10.86 9.64
CA LYS A 246 2.53 11.99 10.15
C LYS A 246 1.04 11.66 10.27
N SER A 247 0.60 10.55 9.69
CA SER A 247 -0.74 10.00 9.86
C SER A 247 -1.03 9.70 11.32
N VAL A 248 -2.26 9.99 11.74
CA VAL A 248 -2.75 9.81 13.12
C VAL A 248 -3.60 8.56 13.27
N GLY A 249 -3.87 7.87 12.17
CA GLY A 249 -4.66 6.64 12.11
C GLY A 249 -4.73 6.10 10.69
N GLU A 250 -5.56 5.09 10.50
CA GLU A 250 -5.79 4.46 9.21
C GLU A 250 -7.20 3.86 9.15
N VAL A 251 -7.69 3.69 7.94
CA VAL A 251 -8.95 3.00 7.67
C VAL A 251 -8.69 1.83 6.74
N MET A 252 -9.53 0.80 6.82
CA MET A 252 -9.46 -0.38 5.98
C MET A 252 -10.84 -0.65 5.38
N ALA A 253 -10.91 -0.81 4.06
CA ALA A 253 -12.12 -1.22 3.38
C ALA A 253 -11.90 -2.47 2.54
N ILE A 254 -12.97 -3.24 2.35
CA ILE A 254 -12.98 -4.49 1.60
C ILE A 254 -14.00 -4.35 0.45
N GLY A 255 -13.64 -4.80 -0.74
CA GLY A 255 -14.50 -4.87 -1.92
C GLY A 255 -14.05 -5.98 -2.84
N ARG A 256 -14.88 -6.44 -3.78
CA ARG A 256 -14.48 -7.54 -4.70
C ARG A 256 -13.74 -7.05 -5.95
N ASN A 257 -13.52 -5.75 -6.04
CA ASN A 257 -12.59 -5.13 -6.96
C ASN A 257 -11.93 -3.93 -6.27
N PHE A 258 -10.82 -3.47 -6.84
CA PHE A 258 -10.05 -2.37 -6.27
C PHE A 258 -10.86 -1.07 -6.21
N GLU A 259 -11.61 -0.74 -7.27
CA GLU A 259 -12.39 0.49 -7.34
C GLU A 259 -13.41 0.58 -6.18
N GLU A 260 -14.11 -0.52 -5.91
CA GLU A 260 -15.06 -0.64 -4.80
C GLU A 260 -14.39 -0.45 -3.44
N ALA A 261 -13.29 -1.19 -3.20
CA ALA A 261 -12.56 -1.12 -1.93
C ALA A 261 -11.96 0.28 -1.70
N PHE A 262 -11.35 0.86 -2.73
CA PHE A 262 -10.70 2.17 -2.69
C PHE A 262 -11.70 3.30 -2.40
N GLN A 263 -12.83 3.35 -3.11
CA GLN A 263 -13.83 4.38 -2.87
C GLN A 263 -14.49 4.23 -1.49
N LYS A 264 -14.67 3.00 -0.99
CA LYS A 264 -15.11 2.77 0.40
C LYS A 264 -14.08 3.28 1.40
N ALA A 265 -12.79 2.99 1.21
CA ALA A 265 -11.73 3.46 2.09
C ALA A 265 -11.66 4.99 2.11
N LEU A 266 -11.71 5.67 0.96
CA LEU A 266 -11.68 7.13 0.90
C LEU A 266 -12.80 7.78 1.72
N ARG A 267 -14.01 7.22 1.67
CA ARG A 267 -15.14 7.68 2.49
C ARG A 267 -14.98 7.45 3.98
N MET A 268 -14.21 6.44 4.38
CA MET A 268 -13.95 6.17 5.79
C MET A 268 -12.93 7.15 6.37
N VAL A 269 -12.03 7.71 5.54
CA VAL A 269 -10.98 8.64 5.99
C VAL A 269 -11.58 9.94 6.54
N ASP A 270 -12.58 10.51 5.88
CA ASP A 270 -13.17 11.80 6.27
C ASP A 270 -14.66 11.82 5.91
N GLU A 271 -15.50 12.30 6.83
CA GLU A 271 -16.94 12.40 6.62
C GLU A 271 -17.33 13.34 5.48
N ASN A 272 -16.45 14.28 5.11
CA ASN A 272 -16.65 15.21 4.00
C ASN A 272 -16.19 14.65 2.65
N VAL A 273 -15.51 13.50 2.64
CA VAL A 273 -15.05 12.85 1.42
C VAL A 273 -16.10 11.84 0.98
N ASN A 274 -16.72 12.09 -0.17
CA ASN A 274 -17.77 11.21 -0.71
C ASN A 274 -17.19 10.04 -1.54
N GLY A 275 -15.92 10.09 -1.91
CA GLY A 275 -15.17 9.08 -2.67
C GLY A 275 -14.03 9.73 -3.46
N PHE A 276 -13.64 9.14 -4.60
CA PHE A 276 -12.60 9.68 -5.47
C PHE A 276 -13.18 10.78 -6.37
N ASP A 277 -13.22 12.00 -5.82
CA ASP A 277 -13.90 13.16 -6.42
C ASP A 277 -12.88 14.10 -7.09
N PRO A 278 -13.00 14.34 -8.41
CA PRO A 278 -12.07 15.18 -9.16
C PRO A 278 -12.22 16.69 -8.91
N TYR A 279 -13.23 17.13 -8.14
CA TYR A 279 -13.50 18.54 -7.88
C TYR A 279 -12.97 19.05 -6.54
N VAL A 280 -12.44 18.17 -5.68
CA VAL A 280 -11.94 18.53 -4.34
C VAL A 280 -10.65 19.35 -4.41
N LYS A 281 -9.84 19.15 -5.45
CA LYS A 281 -8.59 19.85 -5.70
C LYS A 281 -8.46 20.20 -7.17
N GLU A 282 -7.67 21.22 -7.46
CA GLU A 282 -7.21 21.54 -8.81
C GLU A 282 -5.95 20.74 -9.14
N VAL A 283 -5.62 20.63 -10.43
CA VAL A 283 -4.40 19.96 -10.88
C VAL A 283 -3.18 20.73 -10.42
N ASN A 284 -2.26 20.02 -9.78
CA ASN A 284 -0.99 20.55 -9.33
C ASN A 284 0.10 19.50 -9.52
N GLU A 285 0.89 19.63 -10.58
CA GLU A 285 1.98 18.69 -10.87
C GLU A 285 3.02 18.60 -9.77
N ASN A 286 3.21 19.67 -8.99
CA ASN A 286 4.13 19.64 -7.86
C ASN A 286 3.61 18.72 -6.76
N GLU A 287 2.31 18.70 -6.47
CA GLU A 287 1.73 17.76 -5.49
C GLU A 287 1.65 16.32 -6.02
N LEU A 288 1.64 16.12 -7.34
CA LEU A 288 1.76 14.79 -7.94
C LEU A 288 3.19 14.25 -7.78
N LYS A 289 4.22 15.09 -7.98
CA LYS A 289 5.65 14.75 -7.80
C LYS A 289 6.06 14.63 -6.34
N GLU A 290 5.62 15.59 -5.53
CA GLU A 290 5.94 15.74 -4.11
C GLU A 290 4.67 15.46 -3.30
N PRO A 291 4.48 14.21 -2.86
CA PRO A 291 3.20 13.71 -2.36
C PRO A 291 2.73 14.48 -1.11
N THR A 292 1.43 14.75 -1.04
CA THR A 292 0.74 15.37 0.10
C THR A 292 -0.39 14.46 0.59
N ASP A 293 -0.98 14.78 1.74
CA ASP A 293 -2.19 14.11 2.26
C ASP A 293 -3.42 14.23 1.33
N LYS A 294 -3.37 15.10 0.31
CA LYS A 294 -4.44 15.32 -0.68
C LYS A 294 -4.06 14.89 -2.10
N ARG A 295 -2.91 14.24 -2.30
CA ARG A 295 -2.40 13.82 -3.63
C ARG A 295 -3.44 13.07 -4.47
N MET A 296 -4.24 12.20 -3.85
CA MET A 296 -5.27 11.43 -4.56
C MET A 296 -6.34 12.31 -5.22
N PHE A 297 -6.72 13.43 -4.60
CA PHE A 297 -7.68 14.36 -5.19
C PHE A 297 -7.07 15.17 -6.33
N VAL A 298 -5.79 15.53 -6.22
CA VAL A 298 -5.03 16.14 -7.32
C VAL A 298 -4.90 15.17 -8.50
N LEU A 299 -4.70 13.88 -8.22
CA LEU A 299 -4.67 12.82 -9.22
C LEU A 299 -6.03 12.64 -9.92
N ALA A 300 -7.14 12.68 -9.16
CA ALA A 300 -8.49 12.64 -9.73
C ALA A 300 -8.75 13.82 -10.68
N ALA A 301 -8.36 15.04 -10.28
CA ALA A 301 -8.45 16.23 -11.13
C ALA A 301 -7.61 16.09 -12.40
N ALA A 302 -6.38 15.57 -12.30
CA ALA A 302 -5.49 15.41 -13.45
C ALA A 302 -6.01 14.39 -14.46
N LEU A 303 -6.61 13.30 -13.99
CA LEU A 303 -7.29 12.31 -14.84
C LEU A 303 -8.45 12.94 -15.61
N ARG A 304 -9.24 13.80 -14.95
CA ARG A 304 -10.36 14.53 -15.56
C ARG A 304 -9.88 15.56 -16.59
N GLU A 305 -8.73 16.19 -16.36
CA GLU A 305 -8.05 17.03 -17.36
C GLU A 305 -7.34 16.24 -18.46
N ASN A 306 -7.66 14.94 -18.61
CA ASN A 306 -7.15 14.06 -19.66
C ASN A 306 -5.62 13.86 -19.64
N TYR A 307 -4.98 13.94 -18.47
CA TYR A 307 -3.58 13.55 -18.36
C TYR A 307 -3.43 12.07 -18.70
N THR A 308 -2.41 11.75 -19.51
CA THR A 308 -2.15 10.36 -19.89
C THR A 308 -1.64 9.56 -18.70
N ILE A 309 -1.90 8.25 -18.71
CA ILE A 309 -1.39 7.33 -17.68
C ILE A 309 0.14 7.37 -17.61
N ASP A 310 0.83 7.51 -18.75
CA ASP A 310 2.29 7.63 -18.77
C ASP A 310 2.78 8.91 -18.10
N LYS A 311 2.13 10.05 -18.37
CA LYS A 311 2.44 11.31 -17.69
C LYS A 311 2.23 11.18 -16.19
N LEU A 312 1.11 10.60 -15.76
CA LEU A 312 0.82 10.40 -14.35
C LEU A 312 1.79 9.42 -13.68
N TYR A 313 2.21 8.37 -14.38
CA TYR A 313 3.26 7.47 -13.92
C TYR A 313 4.58 8.21 -13.73
N ASP A 314 4.97 9.10 -14.65
CA ASP A 314 6.21 9.85 -14.51
C ASP A 314 6.19 10.86 -13.37
N LEU A 315 5.04 11.50 -13.16
CA LEU A 315 4.84 12.41 -12.04
C LEU A 315 4.81 11.67 -10.71
N THR A 316 4.12 10.52 -10.64
CA THR A 316 3.77 9.92 -9.35
C THR A 316 4.56 8.68 -8.98
N LYS A 317 5.04 7.94 -9.98
CA LYS A 317 5.58 6.58 -9.91
C LYS A 317 4.62 5.54 -9.32
N ILE A 318 3.33 5.86 -9.21
CA ILE A 318 2.26 4.89 -8.90
C ILE A 318 2.12 3.94 -10.09
N ASP A 319 2.04 2.63 -9.86
CA ASP A 319 1.95 1.64 -10.94
C ASP A 319 0.77 1.93 -11.88
N LYS A 320 0.99 1.75 -13.18
CA LYS A 320 0.02 2.03 -14.24
C LYS A 320 -1.27 1.24 -14.06
N TRP A 321 -1.23 0.07 -13.44
CA TRP A 321 -2.43 -0.68 -13.11
C TRP A 321 -3.37 0.14 -12.22
N PHE A 322 -2.87 0.69 -11.10
CA PHE A 322 -3.66 1.53 -10.20
C PHE A 322 -4.13 2.81 -10.90
N LEU A 323 -3.26 3.45 -11.70
CA LEU A 323 -3.64 4.64 -12.46
C LEU A 323 -4.81 4.36 -13.43
N ASN A 324 -4.80 3.21 -14.11
CA ASN A 324 -5.93 2.80 -14.95
C ASN A 324 -7.19 2.53 -14.12
N LYS A 325 -7.08 1.97 -12.91
CA LYS A 325 -8.22 1.79 -12.00
C LYS A 325 -8.80 3.12 -11.52
N PHE A 326 -7.95 4.11 -11.23
CA PHE A 326 -8.40 5.46 -10.92
C PHE A 326 -9.08 6.11 -12.13
N LYS A 327 -8.53 5.92 -13.33
CA LYS A 327 -9.15 6.37 -14.58
C LYS A 327 -10.54 5.78 -14.77
N ASN A 328 -10.73 4.48 -14.52
CA ASN A 328 -12.05 3.85 -14.59
C ASN A 328 -13.09 4.56 -13.72
N ILE A 329 -12.71 5.01 -12.52
CA ILE A 329 -13.60 5.74 -11.62
C ILE A 329 -13.95 7.11 -12.21
N VAL A 330 -12.95 7.86 -12.68
CA VAL A 330 -13.15 9.21 -13.25
C VAL A 330 -13.97 9.16 -14.53
N ASP A 331 -13.66 8.24 -15.45
CA ASP A 331 -14.41 8.04 -16.70
C ASP A 331 -15.89 7.72 -16.41
N TYR A 332 -16.15 6.91 -15.37
CA TYR A 332 -17.52 6.60 -14.98
C TYR A 332 -18.21 7.78 -14.29
N TYR A 333 -17.47 8.62 -13.58
CA TYR A 333 -17.97 9.87 -13.02
C TYR A 333 -18.44 10.81 -14.15
N GLU A 334 -17.63 11.01 -15.18
CA GLU A 334 -17.99 11.81 -16.37
C GLU A 334 -19.19 11.21 -17.12
N GLN A 335 -19.25 9.88 -17.23
CA GLN A 335 -20.42 9.21 -17.78
C GLN A 335 -21.69 9.54 -16.98
N LEU A 336 -21.63 9.51 -15.65
CA LEU A 336 -22.77 9.87 -14.80
C LEU A 336 -23.18 11.33 -15.00
N GLU A 337 -22.24 12.25 -15.11
CA GLU A 337 -22.52 13.68 -15.35
C GLU A 337 -23.17 13.96 -16.71
N SER A 338 -22.89 13.12 -17.71
CA SER A 338 -23.55 13.21 -19.02
C SER A 338 -25.04 12.78 -18.98
N ILE A 339 -25.49 12.18 -17.87
CA ILE A 339 -26.83 11.63 -17.71
C ILE A 339 -27.65 12.50 -16.76
N ASN A 340 -28.81 12.99 -17.23
CA ASN A 340 -29.79 13.65 -16.35
C ASN A 340 -30.44 12.64 -15.40
N SER A 341 -30.86 13.10 -14.21
CA SER A 341 -31.49 12.26 -13.17
C SER A 341 -32.68 11.41 -13.64
N THR A 342 -33.43 11.85 -14.64
CA THR A 342 -34.58 11.13 -15.22
C THR A 342 -34.19 9.97 -16.12
N ASN A 343 -32.93 9.92 -16.60
CA ASN A 343 -32.49 9.02 -17.67
C ASN A 343 -31.52 7.94 -17.16
N ILE A 344 -31.22 7.90 -15.87
CA ILE A 344 -30.31 6.89 -15.32
C ILE A 344 -30.97 5.50 -15.35
N THR A 345 -30.33 4.58 -16.06
CA THR A 345 -30.83 3.20 -16.19
C THR A 345 -30.38 2.33 -15.01
N LYS A 346 -31.14 1.26 -14.74
CA LYS A 346 -30.75 0.22 -13.76
C LYS A 346 -29.33 -0.30 -13.97
N LYS A 347 -28.92 -0.48 -15.23
CA LYS A 347 -27.57 -0.97 -15.58
C LYS A 347 -26.49 0.03 -15.16
N VAL A 348 -26.68 1.31 -15.48
CA VAL A 348 -25.73 2.37 -15.13
C VAL A 348 -25.64 2.54 -13.62
N LEU A 349 -26.78 2.57 -12.93
CA LEU A 349 -26.81 2.70 -11.48
C LEU A 349 -26.12 1.50 -10.80
N LYS A 350 -26.43 0.27 -11.23
CA LYS A 350 -25.81 -0.95 -10.68
C LYS A 350 -24.29 -0.91 -10.84
N LYS A 351 -23.80 -0.58 -12.04
CA LYS A 351 -22.37 -0.53 -12.32
C LYS A 351 -21.66 0.57 -11.52
N ALA A 352 -22.30 1.72 -11.27
CA ALA A 352 -21.78 2.75 -10.36
C ALA A 352 -21.56 2.19 -8.95
N LYS A 353 -22.51 1.38 -8.45
CA LYS A 353 -22.39 0.73 -7.14
C LYS A 353 -21.32 -0.35 -7.12
N GLU A 354 -21.19 -1.15 -8.19
CA GLU A 354 -20.18 -2.20 -8.34
C GLU A 354 -18.74 -1.65 -8.36
N ILE A 355 -18.52 -0.41 -8.80
CA ILE A 355 -17.22 0.28 -8.74
C ILE A 355 -17.07 1.19 -7.51
N GLY A 356 -18.01 1.13 -6.56
CA GLY A 356 -17.87 1.75 -5.24
C GLY A 356 -18.45 3.15 -5.05
N PHE A 357 -19.17 3.72 -6.02
CA PHE A 357 -19.76 5.06 -5.86
C PHE A 357 -20.77 5.08 -4.71
N SER A 358 -20.71 6.12 -3.87
CA SER A 358 -21.76 6.37 -2.88
C SER A 358 -23.01 6.96 -3.52
N ASP A 359 -24.15 6.84 -2.83
CA ASP A 359 -25.40 7.46 -3.29
C ASP A 359 -25.23 9.00 -3.37
N LYS A 360 -24.42 9.60 -2.49
CA LYS A 360 -24.02 11.03 -2.54
C LYS A 360 -23.23 11.41 -3.80
N GLN A 361 -22.19 10.64 -4.17
CA GLN A 361 -21.41 10.92 -5.39
C GLN A 361 -22.29 10.85 -6.64
N ILE A 362 -23.14 9.80 -6.73
CA ILE A 362 -24.05 9.64 -7.86
C ILE A 362 -25.02 10.82 -7.91
N ALA A 363 -25.60 11.20 -6.78
CA ALA A 363 -26.54 12.32 -6.69
C ALA A 363 -25.90 13.63 -7.16
N ALA A 364 -24.66 13.91 -6.76
CA ALA A 364 -23.92 15.07 -7.22
C ALA A 364 -23.73 15.06 -8.74
N ALA A 365 -23.30 13.92 -9.32
CA ALA A 365 -23.07 13.78 -10.76
C ALA A 365 -24.35 13.98 -11.60
N ILE A 366 -25.47 13.34 -11.22
CA ILE A 366 -26.72 13.39 -11.99
C ILE A 366 -27.65 14.55 -11.62
N LYS A 367 -27.19 15.48 -10.77
CA LYS A 367 -27.98 16.63 -10.24
C LYS A 367 -29.27 16.18 -9.54
N SER A 368 -29.16 15.23 -8.62
CA SER A 368 -30.24 14.70 -7.79
C SER A 368 -29.93 14.86 -6.29
N THR A 369 -30.75 14.28 -5.43
CA THR A 369 -30.49 14.18 -3.99
C THR A 369 -30.04 12.77 -3.62
N GLU A 370 -29.25 12.62 -2.54
CA GLU A 370 -28.85 11.31 -2.02
C GLU A 370 -30.06 10.40 -1.76
N LEU A 371 -31.11 10.96 -1.17
CA LEU A 371 -32.36 10.23 -0.91
C LEU A 371 -33.05 9.79 -2.21
N GLY A 372 -33.02 10.64 -3.25
CA GLY A 372 -33.55 10.29 -4.57
C GLY A 372 -32.82 9.11 -5.20
N VAL A 373 -31.47 9.12 -5.17
CA VAL A 373 -30.65 7.99 -5.66
C VAL A 373 -30.92 6.73 -4.85
N ARG A 374 -31.04 6.84 -3.53
CA ARG A 374 -31.34 5.70 -2.66
C ARG A 374 -32.70 5.07 -2.99
N LYS A 375 -33.75 5.88 -3.13
CA LYS A 375 -35.09 5.39 -3.53
C LYS A 375 -35.06 4.70 -4.88
N LEU A 376 -34.41 5.31 -5.87
CA LEU A 376 -34.28 4.71 -7.20
C LEU A 376 -33.51 3.38 -7.16
N ARG A 377 -32.48 3.30 -6.32
CA ARG A 377 -31.71 2.08 -6.08
C ARG A 377 -32.58 0.98 -5.46
N GLU A 378 -33.43 1.32 -4.51
CA GLU A 378 -34.43 0.42 -3.88
C GLU A 378 -35.49 -0.04 -4.91
N GLU A 379 -36.04 0.87 -5.73
CA GLU A 379 -37.00 0.55 -6.81
C GLU A 379 -36.41 -0.41 -7.85
N PHE A 380 -35.12 -0.25 -8.19
CA PHE A 380 -34.41 -1.17 -9.08
C PHE A 380 -33.94 -2.47 -8.42
N ASN A 381 -34.18 -2.66 -7.11
CA ASN A 381 -33.70 -3.79 -6.32
C ASN A 381 -32.16 -3.94 -6.38
N ILE A 382 -31.44 -2.83 -6.31
CA ILE A 382 -29.97 -2.79 -6.28
C ILE A 382 -29.52 -2.68 -4.82
N MET A 383 -29.35 -3.81 -4.15
CA MET A 383 -28.88 -3.86 -2.76
C MET A 383 -27.51 -4.53 -2.69
N PRO A 384 -26.65 -4.15 -1.73
CA PRO A 384 -25.39 -4.87 -1.54
C PRO A 384 -25.68 -6.25 -0.96
N PHE A 385 -24.83 -7.21 -1.33
CA PHE A 385 -24.78 -8.52 -0.72
C PHE A 385 -23.84 -8.52 0.48
N VAL A 386 -24.11 -9.43 1.40
CA VAL A 386 -23.24 -9.71 2.56
C VAL A 386 -22.25 -10.78 2.10
N LYS A 387 -20.99 -10.68 2.47
CA LYS A 387 -19.98 -11.72 2.23
C LYS A 387 -19.15 -11.96 3.48
N GLN A 388 -18.68 -13.19 3.64
CA GLN A 388 -17.85 -13.61 4.77
C GLN A 388 -16.37 -13.47 4.42
N ILE A 389 -15.56 -13.21 5.45
CA ILE A 389 -14.11 -13.37 5.46
C ILE A 389 -13.83 -14.74 6.08
N ASP A 390 -13.31 -15.66 5.28
CA ASP A 390 -13.21 -17.08 5.62
C ASP A 390 -11.77 -17.62 5.67
N THR A 391 -10.76 -16.80 5.34
CA THR A 391 -9.33 -17.12 5.20
C THR A 391 -8.96 -17.99 3.99
N VAL A 392 -9.91 -18.58 3.26
CA VAL A 392 -9.65 -19.66 2.28
C VAL A 392 -10.44 -19.51 0.97
N ALA A 393 -11.00 -18.33 0.68
CA ALA A 393 -11.73 -18.05 -0.55
C ALA A 393 -12.84 -19.09 -0.84
N ALA A 394 -13.66 -19.36 0.17
CA ALA A 394 -14.78 -20.31 0.16
C ALA A 394 -14.42 -21.79 -0.09
N GLU A 395 -13.15 -22.19 0.00
CA GLU A 395 -12.76 -23.60 -0.03
C GLU A 395 -13.39 -24.39 1.14
N TRP A 396 -13.46 -23.76 2.31
CA TRP A 396 -14.13 -24.29 3.51
C TRP A 396 -15.15 -23.29 4.06
N PRO A 397 -16.29 -23.77 4.59
CA PRO A 397 -17.28 -22.89 5.20
C PRO A 397 -16.71 -22.20 6.44
N ALA A 398 -16.94 -20.88 6.56
CA ALA A 398 -16.62 -20.13 7.77
C ALA A 398 -17.67 -20.40 8.86
N SER A 399 -17.19 -20.70 10.06
CA SER A 399 -18.01 -20.78 11.28
C SER A 399 -18.28 -19.40 11.90
N THR A 400 -17.55 -18.37 11.48
CA THR A 400 -17.61 -17.01 12.02
C THR A 400 -18.33 -16.03 11.08
N ASN A 401 -19.01 -15.03 11.65
CA ASN A 401 -19.65 -13.94 10.91
C ASN A 401 -18.78 -12.69 10.88
N TYR A 402 -17.58 -12.79 10.30
CA TYR A 402 -16.79 -11.60 9.93
C TYR A 402 -17.19 -11.18 8.52
N LEU A 403 -17.90 -10.05 8.40
CA LEU A 403 -18.66 -9.72 7.19
C LEU A 403 -18.22 -8.42 6.53
N TYR A 404 -18.41 -8.34 5.22
CA TYR A 404 -18.36 -7.09 4.45
C TYR A 404 -19.53 -7.02 3.44
N LEU A 405 -19.84 -5.79 3.01
CA LEU A 405 -20.86 -5.53 2.00
C LEU A 405 -20.24 -5.26 0.63
N THR A 406 -20.80 -5.84 -0.43
CA THR A 406 -20.37 -5.64 -1.82
C THR A 406 -21.54 -5.69 -2.81
N TYR A 407 -21.47 -4.92 -3.88
CA TYR A 407 -22.42 -5.03 -5.00
C TYR A 407 -22.01 -6.09 -6.05
N ASN A 408 -20.79 -6.61 -5.95
CA ASN A 408 -20.21 -7.60 -6.87
C ASN A 408 -20.54 -9.04 -6.43
N GLY A 409 -21.79 -9.26 -6.01
CA GLY A 409 -22.30 -10.56 -5.59
C GLY A 409 -23.56 -10.95 -6.36
N SER A 410 -23.91 -12.23 -6.31
CA SER A 410 -25.20 -12.76 -6.79
C SER A 410 -26.05 -13.33 -5.67
N THR A 411 -25.47 -13.60 -4.51
CA THR A 411 -26.12 -14.10 -3.29
C THR A 411 -25.45 -13.46 -2.08
N HIS A 412 -26.11 -13.55 -0.91
CA HIS A 412 -25.42 -13.42 0.36
C HIS A 412 -24.38 -14.55 0.51
#